data_AF-A0AA36HMM4-F1
#
_entry.id   AF-A0AA36HMM4-F1
#
_cell.length_a   1.000
_cell.length_b   1.000
_cell.length_c   1.000
_cell.angle_alpha   90.00
_cell.angle_beta   90.00
_cell.angle_gamma   90.00
#
_symmetry.space_group_name_H-M   'P 1'
#
loop_
_entity.id
_entity.type
_entity.pdbx_description
1 polymer ?
#
loop_
_entity_poly.entity_id
_entity_poly.type
_entity_poly.pdbx_seq_one_letter_code
_entity_poly.pdbx_strand_id
1 'polypeptide(L)'
;MAGACGRRALWLALWLPAVAGKSREGIVNNIEYVWPLVVMRATLERDKGETQDKVDELRRTVAEIGHKGFEFYLNKVLPKELKKDKDFAADFALEDESRWNKGFFRWQKRVYSMVTGIGVEEILWDGKPVPQLPGDELHSSKHMQSTVKKILGHMAAYKKASEATVDPSAKRFRFIPWVEVYRAGEFQVSHTHTGSPVVGILALRCNGKQRMSFEDPRGVNPPFGWKHHIDFREGDLIMFPSWASHLMEPNRGNGTNVFLSFAVQAREGIRDFDWEDDGTGSYVKKMEKMLRAKKKDPSRERSEL
;
A
#
# COMPACT_ATOMS: atom_id res chain seq x y z
N MET A 1 66.94 46.74 30.43
CA MET A 1 67.64 45.55 30.98
C MET A 1 66.69 44.38 30.96
N ALA A 2 67.17 43.22 30.48
CA ALA A 2 66.73 41.81 30.67
C ALA A 2 65.29 41.50 31.13
N GLY A 3 64.59 40.49 30.61
CA GLY A 3 65.04 39.30 29.90
C GLY A 3 63.87 38.35 29.58
N ALA A 4 64.22 37.31 28.84
CA ALA A 4 63.37 36.27 28.26
C ALA A 4 62.53 35.45 29.26
N CYS A 5 61.45 34.81 28.80
CA CYS A 5 61.24 33.36 29.00
C CYS A 5 59.99 32.82 28.26
N GLY A 6 60.14 31.67 27.58
CA GLY A 6 59.12 30.62 27.59
C GLY A 6 58.19 30.45 26.39
N ARG A 7 58.69 29.85 25.29
CA ARG A 7 57.86 29.13 24.32
C ARG A 7 57.35 27.82 24.96
N ARG A 8 56.04 27.57 24.93
CA ARG A 8 55.46 26.21 25.07
C ARG A 8 54.66 25.89 23.81
N ALA A 9 55.20 24.97 23.01
CA ALA A 9 54.49 24.33 21.92
C ALA A 9 53.55 23.27 22.50
N LEU A 10 52.24 23.45 22.36
CA LEU A 10 51.25 22.43 22.66
C LEU A 10 51.00 21.62 21.39
N TRP A 11 51.50 20.39 21.36
CA TRP A 11 51.12 19.40 20.36
C TRP A 11 49.77 18.80 20.74
N LEU A 12 48.70 19.30 20.12
CA LEU A 12 47.38 18.68 20.15
C LEU A 12 47.31 17.67 18.99
N ALA A 13 47.60 16.41 19.30
CA ALA A 13 47.31 15.29 18.42
C ALA A 13 45.78 15.11 18.35
N LEU A 14 45.17 15.63 17.28
CA LEU A 14 43.79 15.33 16.91
C LEU A 14 43.72 13.88 16.42
N TRP A 15 43.36 12.98 17.33
CA TRP A 15 42.75 11.70 16.98
C TRP A 15 41.40 12.00 16.32
N LEU A 16 41.32 11.85 15.00
CA LEU A 16 40.03 11.75 14.32
C LEU A 16 39.50 10.34 14.56
N PRO A 17 38.41 10.14 15.32
CA PRO A 17 37.76 8.85 15.36
C PRO A 17 37.31 8.49 13.95
N ALA A 18 37.53 7.23 13.57
CA ALA A 18 36.95 6.64 12.37
C ALA A 18 35.46 6.96 12.34
N VAL A 19 35.04 7.84 11.43
CA VAL A 19 33.64 8.14 11.20
C VAL A 19 33.04 6.87 10.62
N ALA A 20 32.42 6.06 11.49
CA ALA A 20 31.51 5.01 11.10
C ALA A 20 30.55 5.62 10.06
N GLY A 21 30.63 5.13 8.83
CA GLY A 21 29.83 5.65 7.73
C GLY A 21 28.38 5.65 8.16
N LYS A 22 27.78 6.84 8.26
CA LYS A 22 26.35 6.98 8.50
C LYS A 22 25.65 6.12 7.46
N SER A 23 25.01 5.03 7.90
CA SER A 23 24.05 4.33 7.07
C SER A 23 23.08 5.42 6.59
N ARG A 24 22.95 5.56 5.27
CA ARG A 24 21.97 6.48 4.73
C ARG A 24 20.62 5.88 5.07
N GLU A 25 20.01 6.39 6.14
CA GLU A 25 18.56 6.30 6.34
C GLU A 25 17.92 6.95 5.12
N GLY A 26 17.52 6.12 4.17
CA GLY A 26 16.92 6.52 2.92
C GLY A 26 15.90 5.47 2.53
N ILE A 27 14.73 5.93 2.11
CA ILE A 27 13.67 5.06 1.60
C ILE A 27 14.17 4.48 0.27
N VAL A 28 14.29 3.16 0.21
CA VAL A 28 14.54 2.45 -1.06
C VAL A 28 13.22 2.35 -1.79
N ASN A 29 12.98 3.30 -2.70
CA ASN A 29 11.82 3.27 -3.59
C ASN A 29 12.23 2.59 -4.90
N ASN A 30 11.71 1.40 -5.15
CA ASN A 30 11.77 0.76 -6.46
C ASN A 30 10.52 1.19 -7.24
N ILE A 31 10.75 1.94 -8.33
CA ILE A 31 9.70 2.37 -9.26
C ILE A 31 9.99 1.68 -10.58
N GLU A 32 9.08 0.81 -11.00
CA GLU A 32 9.15 0.10 -12.27
C GLU A 32 8.09 0.68 -13.22
N TYR A 33 8.49 0.96 -14.47
CA TYR A 33 7.56 1.36 -15.53
C TYR A 33 7.32 0.15 -16.42
N VAL A 34 6.18 -0.50 -16.23
CA VAL A 34 5.72 -1.55 -17.14
C VAL A 34 4.58 -0.92 -17.93
N TRP A 35 4.87 -0.41 -19.13
CA TRP A 35 3.85 0.10 -20.07
C TRP A 35 2.76 0.98 -19.41
N PRO A 36 2.93 2.30 -19.45
CA PRO A 36 3.17 3.20 -18.30
C PRO A 36 2.41 2.91 -16.98
N LEU A 37 2.33 1.68 -16.49
CA LEU A 37 1.82 1.39 -15.16
C LEU A 37 2.86 1.78 -14.10
N VAL A 38 2.53 2.72 -13.21
CA VAL A 38 3.39 3.13 -12.09
C VAL A 38 3.07 2.26 -10.87
N VAL A 39 3.85 1.21 -10.66
CA VAL A 39 3.79 0.42 -9.43
C VAL A 39 4.90 0.87 -8.49
N MET A 40 4.52 1.25 -7.27
CA MET A 40 5.46 1.58 -6.21
C MET A 40 5.49 0.47 -5.17
N ARG A 41 6.68 -0.06 -4.91
CA ARG A 41 6.95 -0.95 -3.78
C ARG A 41 7.72 -0.19 -2.71
N ALA A 42 7.18 -0.19 -1.50
CA ALA A 42 7.76 0.41 -0.32
C ALA A 42 7.67 -0.55 0.88
N THR A 43 8.29 -0.16 1.99
CA THR A 43 8.13 -0.82 3.29
C THR A 43 7.61 0.22 4.27
N LEU A 44 6.79 -0.19 5.25
CA LEU A 44 6.31 0.74 6.27
C LEU A 44 7.49 1.43 6.96
N GLU A 45 7.43 2.76 7.05
CA GLU A 45 8.47 3.55 7.67
C GLU A 45 8.36 3.47 9.19
N ARG A 46 9.52 3.36 9.82
CA ARG A 46 9.67 3.55 11.27
C ARG A 46 9.56 5.04 11.56
N ASP A 47 8.73 5.39 12.53
CA ASP A 47 8.75 6.75 13.06
C ASP A 47 10.09 7.00 13.76
N LYS A 48 10.49 8.27 13.90
CA LYS A 48 11.74 8.64 14.58
C LYS A 48 11.74 8.09 16.01
N GLY A 49 12.68 7.17 16.30
CA GLY A 49 12.79 6.50 17.61
C GLY A 49 11.97 5.22 17.75
N GLU A 50 11.26 4.80 16.71
CA GLU A 50 10.57 3.51 16.67
C GLU A 50 11.52 2.39 16.23
N THR A 51 11.49 1.27 16.95
CA THR A 51 12.27 0.08 16.60
C THR A 51 11.57 -0.73 15.50
N GLN A 52 12.31 -1.54 14.76
CA GLN A 52 11.71 -2.44 13.77
C GLN A 52 10.72 -3.41 14.43
N ASP A 53 11.05 -3.90 15.63
CA ASP A 53 10.18 -4.81 16.40
C ASP A 53 8.80 -4.22 16.68
N LYS A 54 8.70 -2.90 16.93
CA LYS A 54 7.42 -2.22 17.14
C LYS A 54 6.60 -2.15 15.86
N VAL A 55 7.23 -1.90 14.72
CA VAL A 55 6.55 -1.93 13.41
C VAL A 55 6.09 -3.34 13.08
N ASP A 56 6.91 -4.36 13.36
CA ASP A 56 6.55 -5.76 13.16
C ASP A 56 5.46 -6.23 14.13
N GLU A 57 5.46 -5.76 15.38
CA GLU A 57 4.38 -5.99 16.35
C GLU A 57 3.08 -5.33 15.90
N LEU A 58 3.13 -4.07 15.45
CA LEU A 58 1.97 -3.38 14.89
C LEU A 58 1.39 -4.18 13.71
N ARG A 59 2.25 -4.59 12.77
CA ARG A 59 1.87 -5.41 11.61
C ARG A 59 1.20 -6.72 12.02
N ARG A 60 1.85 -7.49 12.91
CA ARG A 60 1.32 -8.77 13.43
C ARG A 60 -0.02 -8.59 14.14
N THR A 61 -0.18 -7.51 14.89
CA THR A 61 -1.42 -7.20 15.61
C THR A 61 -2.56 -6.89 14.65
N VAL A 62 -2.32 -6.06 13.61
CA VAL A 62 -3.34 -5.80 12.58
C VAL A 62 -3.67 -7.07 11.79
N ALA A 63 -2.67 -7.92 11.48
CA ALA A 63 -2.92 -9.22 10.86
C ALA A 63 -3.85 -10.10 11.70
N GLU A 64 -3.65 -10.12 13.02
CA GLU A 64 -4.44 -10.93 13.93
C GLU A 64 -5.88 -10.42 14.08
N ILE A 65 -6.06 -9.09 14.18
CA ILE A 65 -7.39 -8.47 14.19
C ILE A 65 -8.13 -8.78 12.88
N GLY A 66 -7.44 -8.63 11.76
CA GLY A 66 -7.99 -8.95 10.43
C GLY A 66 -8.42 -10.41 10.29
N HIS A 67 -7.56 -11.35 10.71
CA HIS A 67 -7.84 -12.77 10.67
C HIS A 67 -9.01 -13.16 11.59
N LYS A 68 -9.05 -12.65 12.82
CA LYS A 68 -10.18 -12.87 13.74
C LYS A 68 -11.48 -12.27 13.20
N GLY A 69 -11.42 -11.09 12.57
CA GLY A 69 -12.56 -10.48 11.90
C GLY A 69 -13.11 -11.33 10.77
N PHE A 70 -12.22 -11.95 9.98
CA PHE A 70 -12.61 -12.88 8.91
C PHE A 70 -13.28 -14.14 9.46
N GLU A 71 -12.70 -14.76 10.49
CA GLU A 71 -13.30 -15.92 11.16
C GLU A 71 -14.67 -15.58 11.78
N PHE A 72 -14.79 -14.41 12.40
CA PHE A 72 -16.07 -13.93 12.91
C PHE A 72 -17.09 -13.75 11.77
N TYR A 73 -16.68 -13.16 10.66
CA TYR A 73 -17.53 -12.98 9.49
C TYR A 73 -18.04 -14.33 8.95
N LEU A 74 -17.15 -15.28 8.68
CA LEU A 74 -17.49 -16.60 8.16
C LEU A 74 -18.46 -17.36 9.08
N ASN A 75 -18.17 -17.35 10.38
CA ASN A 75 -18.90 -18.19 11.34
C ASN A 75 -20.20 -17.55 11.86
N LYS A 76 -20.32 -16.21 11.87
CA LYS A 76 -21.41 -15.50 12.55
C LYS A 76 -22.20 -14.55 11.65
N VAL A 77 -21.56 -13.92 10.67
CA VAL A 77 -22.17 -12.86 9.83
C VAL A 77 -22.68 -13.46 8.53
N LEU A 78 -21.81 -14.12 7.76
CA LEU A 78 -22.11 -14.64 6.43
C LEU A 78 -23.38 -15.53 6.40
N PRO A 79 -23.61 -16.48 7.33
CA PRO A 79 -24.84 -17.27 7.32
C PRO A 79 -26.11 -16.44 7.48
N LYS A 80 -26.05 -15.34 8.24
CA LYS A 80 -27.19 -14.41 8.43
C LYS A 80 -27.38 -13.52 7.20
N GLU A 81 -26.28 -13.08 6.60
CA GLU A 81 -26.30 -12.28 5.38
C GLU A 81 -26.92 -13.07 4.22
N LEU A 82 -26.44 -14.29 3.95
CA LEU A 82 -27.00 -15.18 2.92
C LEU A 82 -28.49 -15.51 3.15
N LYS A 83 -28.94 -15.54 4.41
CA LYS A 83 -30.37 -15.71 4.72
C LYS A 83 -31.19 -14.48 4.34
N LYS A 84 -30.66 -13.28 4.56
CA LYS A 84 -31.36 -11.99 4.43
C LYS A 84 -31.27 -11.39 3.02
N ASP A 85 -30.13 -11.55 2.35
CA ASP A 85 -29.84 -11.04 1.02
C ASP A 85 -29.81 -12.20 0.02
N LYS A 86 -30.95 -12.42 -0.65
CA LYS A 86 -31.14 -13.57 -1.56
C LYS A 86 -30.35 -13.43 -2.86
N ASP A 87 -30.19 -12.20 -3.34
CA ASP A 87 -29.42 -11.93 -4.55
C ASP A 87 -27.95 -12.21 -4.30
N PHE A 88 -27.42 -11.73 -3.16
CA PHE A 88 -26.04 -12.06 -2.77
C PHE A 88 -25.86 -13.56 -2.53
N ALA A 89 -26.86 -14.25 -1.97
CA ALA A 89 -26.77 -15.69 -1.78
C ALA A 89 -26.71 -16.47 -3.11
N ALA A 90 -27.43 -16.01 -4.13
CA ALA A 90 -27.37 -16.59 -5.47
C ALA A 90 -25.99 -16.34 -6.12
N ASP A 91 -25.50 -15.11 -6.07
CA ASP A 91 -24.17 -14.74 -6.58
C ASP A 91 -23.06 -15.57 -5.88
N PHE A 92 -23.13 -15.65 -4.55
CA PHE A 92 -22.15 -16.37 -3.72
C PHE A 92 -22.09 -17.88 -4.01
N ALA A 93 -23.22 -18.48 -4.38
CA ALA A 93 -23.28 -19.90 -4.72
C ALA A 93 -22.62 -20.22 -6.08
N LEU A 94 -22.58 -19.25 -6.99
CA LEU A 94 -22.03 -19.40 -8.34
C LEU A 94 -20.53 -19.09 -8.41
N GLU A 95 -19.99 -18.35 -7.44
CA GLU A 95 -18.59 -17.93 -7.42
C GLU A 95 -17.61 -19.04 -6.96
N ASP A 96 -16.34 -18.83 -7.30
CA ASP A 96 -15.22 -19.69 -6.94
C ASP A 96 -14.69 -19.37 -5.51
N GLU A 97 -13.44 -19.76 -5.21
CA GLU A 97 -12.83 -19.51 -3.91
C GLU A 97 -12.57 -18.02 -3.58
N SER A 98 -12.73 -17.10 -4.54
CA SER A 98 -12.63 -15.65 -4.28
C SER A 98 -13.84 -15.08 -3.53
N ARG A 99 -14.95 -15.82 -3.49
CA ARG A 99 -16.22 -15.36 -2.90
C ARG A 99 -16.12 -15.00 -1.42
N TRP A 100 -15.24 -15.66 -0.68
CA TRP A 100 -15.07 -15.44 0.76
C TRP A 100 -14.57 -14.01 1.03
N ASN A 101 -13.54 -13.58 0.31
CA ASN A 101 -13.02 -12.21 0.39
C ASN A 101 -14.00 -11.19 -0.19
N LYS A 102 -14.72 -11.53 -1.28
CA LYS A 102 -15.76 -10.64 -1.82
C LYS A 102 -16.85 -10.34 -0.79
N GLY A 103 -17.38 -11.37 -0.13
CA GLY A 103 -18.35 -11.21 0.94
C GLY A 103 -17.77 -10.47 2.15
N PHE A 104 -16.55 -10.82 2.57
CA PHE A 104 -15.90 -10.17 3.69
C PHE A 104 -15.67 -8.67 3.43
N PHE A 105 -15.26 -8.30 2.22
CA PHE A 105 -15.10 -6.90 1.81
C PHE A 105 -16.43 -6.15 1.84
N ARG A 106 -17.51 -6.77 1.34
CA ARG A 106 -18.87 -6.21 1.40
C ARG A 106 -19.29 -5.88 2.84
N TRP A 107 -19.08 -6.80 3.78
CA TRP A 107 -19.34 -6.57 5.20
C TRP A 107 -18.44 -5.48 5.81
N GLN A 108 -17.14 -5.49 5.52
CA GLN A 108 -16.21 -4.48 6.03
C GLN A 108 -16.58 -3.07 5.60
N LYS A 109 -17.02 -2.87 4.34
CA LYS A 109 -17.53 -1.56 3.89
C LYS A 109 -18.71 -1.08 4.72
N ARG A 110 -19.63 -1.98 5.08
CA ARG A 110 -20.77 -1.65 5.96
C ARG A 110 -20.31 -1.27 7.36
N VAL A 111 -19.38 -2.02 7.93
CA VAL A 111 -18.80 -1.68 9.24
C VAL A 111 -18.08 -0.34 9.19
N TYR A 112 -17.26 -0.11 8.16
CA TYR A 112 -16.56 1.15 7.96
C TYR A 112 -17.53 2.33 7.83
N SER A 113 -18.61 2.17 7.06
CA SER A 113 -19.70 3.14 6.96
C SER A 113 -20.30 3.47 8.34
N MET A 114 -20.57 2.47 9.18
CA MET A 114 -21.09 2.68 10.53
C MET A 114 -20.11 3.40 11.46
N VAL A 115 -18.83 3.04 11.40
CA VAL A 115 -17.77 3.62 12.26
C VAL A 115 -17.46 5.07 11.87
N THR A 116 -17.50 5.38 10.58
CA THR A 116 -17.11 6.70 10.06
C THR A 116 -18.29 7.65 9.84
N GLY A 117 -19.52 7.14 9.80
CA GLY A 117 -20.72 7.90 9.45
C GLY A 117 -20.85 8.18 7.95
N ILE A 118 -19.97 7.62 7.11
CA ILE A 118 -20.03 7.78 5.65
C ILE A 118 -21.16 6.89 5.10
N GLY A 119 -21.96 7.42 4.17
CA GLY A 119 -23.00 6.65 3.47
C GLY A 119 -22.43 5.40 2.80
N VAL A 120 -23.13 4.27 2.89
CA VAL A 120 -22.63 3.01 2.32
C VAL A 120 -22.57 3.08 0.78
N GLU A 121 -23.49 3.85 0.19
CA GLU A 121 -23.60 4.22 -1.21
C GLU A 121 -22.43 5.07 -1.72
N GLU A 122 -21.71 5.76 -0.83
CA GLU A 122 -20.49 6.51 -1.20
C GLU A 122 -19.29 5.57 -1.33
N ILE A 123 -19.33 4.40 -0.69
CA ILE A 123 -18.21 3.44 -0.59
C ILE A 123 -18.41 2.22 -1.51
N LEU A 124 -19.67 1.85 -1.77
CA LEU A 124 -20.06 0.74 -2.63
C LEU A 124 -20.21 1.20 -4.07
N TRP A 125 -19.47 0.57 -4.98
CA TRP A 125 -19.62 0.82 -6.40
C TRP A 125 -20.96 0.31 -6.94
N ASP A 126 -21.48 -0.79 -6.39
CA ASP A 126 -22.73 -1.42 -6.83
C ASP A 126 -23.97 -0.79 -6.18
N GLY A 127 -23.79 0.06 -5.16
CA GLY A 127 -24.85 0.70 -4.40
C GLY A 127 -25.82 -0.26 -3.70
N LYS A 128 -25.53 -1.57 -3.69
CA LYS A 128 -26.46 -2.57 -3.13
C LYS A 128 -26.43 -2.48 -1.61
N PRO A 129 -27.58 -2.33 -0.93
CA PRO A 129 -27.59 -2.24 0.52
C PRO A 129 -27.01 -3.51 1.16
N VAL A 130 -26.06 -3.34 2.08
CA VAL A 130 -25.49 -4.44 2.86
C VAL A 130 -26.23 -4.50 4.21
N PRO A 131 -26.76 -5.67 4.61
CA PRO A 131 -27.40 -5.81 5.91
C PRO A 131 -26.53 -5.29 7.06
N GLN A 132 -27.13 -4.49 7.94
CA GLN A 132 -26.46 -4.06 9.17
C GLN A 132 -26.34 -5.24 10.14
N LEU A 133 -25.12 -5.75 10.26
CA LEU A 133 -24.73 -6.83 11.15
C LEU A 133 -23.58 -6.35 12.04
N PRO A 134 -23.43 -6.87 13.26
CA PRO A 134 -22.42 -6.40 14.22
C PRO A 134 -20.99 -6.60 13.71
N GLY A 135 -20.09 -5.75 14.20
CA GLY A 135 -18.65 -5.76 13.91
C GLY A 135 -18.12 -4.34 13.99
N ASP A 136 -17.06 -4.10 14.77
CA ASP A 136 -16.46 -2.77 14.92
C ASP A 136 -14.95 -2.81 15.19
N GLU A 137 -14.44 -3.90 15.79
CA GLU A 137 -13.05 -4.03 16.26
C GLU A 137 -11.99 -3.71 15.19
N LEU A 138 -12.25 -4.01 13.91
CA LEU A 138 -11.28 -3.81 12.85
C LEU A 138 -10.98 -2.31 12.59
N HIS A 139 -12.00 -1.51 12.31
CA HIS A 139 -11.82 -0.11 11.90
C HIS A 139 -11.66 0.84 13.09
N SER A 140 -12.10 0.44 14.28
CA SER A 140 -11.96 1.21 15.53
C SER A 140 -10.62 0.98 16.23
N SER A 141 -9.88 -0.06 15.87
CA SER A 141 -8.61 -0.40 16.52
C SER A 141 -7.55 0.69 16.35
N LYS A 142 -6.91 1.08 17.45
CA LYS A 142 -5.75 1.99 17.46
C LYS A 142 -4.60 1.50 16.58
N HIS A 143 -4.41 0.18 16.49
CA HIS A 143 -3.37 -0.43 15.66
C HIS A 143 -3.69 -0.23 14.18
N MET A 144 -4.95 -0.46 13.78
CA MET A 144 -5.40 -0.19 12.40
C MET A 144 -5.21 1.29 12.05
N GLN A 145 -5.65 2.20 12.93
CA GLN A 145 -5.50 3.64 12.72
C GLN A 145 -4.03 4.07 12.59
N SER A 146 -3.14 3.50 13.41
CA SER A 146 -1.70 3.74 13.33
C SER A 146 -1.10 3.26 11.99
N THR A 147 -1.46 2.05 11.55
CA THR A 147 -1.03 1.50 10.26
C THR A 147 -1.53 2.37 9.10
N VAL A 148 -2.79 2.78 9.12
CA VAL A 148 -3.37 3.70 8.11
C VAL A 148 -2.60 5.01 8.06
N LYS A 149 -2.29 5.61 9.22
CA LYS A 149 -1.50 6.85 9.30
C LYS A 149 -0.12 6.68 8.65
N LYS A 150 0.55 5.54 8.86
CA LYS A 150 1.84 5.23 8.23
C LYS A 150 1.73 5.06 6.71
N ILE A 151 0.69 4.38 6.22
CA ILE A 151 0.43 4.24 4.78
C ILE A 151 0.18 5.62 4.13
N LEU A 152 -0.58 6.49 4.80
CA LEU A 152 -0.83 7.85 4.32
C LEU A 152 0.46 8.69 4.17
N GLY A 153 1.51 8.40 4.95
CA GLY A 153 2.83 9.01 4.76
C GLY A 153 3.46 8.66 3.40
N HIS A 154 3.26 7.42 2.94
CA HIS A 154 3.75 6.93 1.64
C HIS A 154 2.96 7.47 0.44
N MET A 155 1.69 7.85 0.65
CA MET A 155 0.86 8.44 -0.42
C MET A 155 1.46 9.72 -1.00
N ALA A 156 2.14 10.52 -0.19
CA ALA A 156 2.83 11.72 -0.67
C ALA A 156 4.00 11.37 -1.62
N ALA A 157 4.73 10.29 -1.31
CA ALA A 157 5.81 9.79 -2.15
C ALA A 157 5.26 9.20 -3.46
N TYR A 158 4.17 8.41 -3.38
CA TYR A 158 3.48 7.87 -4.56
C TYR A 158 3.02 8.99 -5.49
N LYS A 159 2.33 10.00 -4.95
CA LYS A 159 1.85 11.16 -5.71
C LYS A 159 2.98 11.91 -6.40
N LYS A 160 4.10 12.11 -5.70
CA LYS A 160 5.28 12.75 -6.28
C LYS A 160 5.89 11.90 -7.40
N ALA A 161 5.91 10.59 -7.24
CA ALA A 161 6.46 9.65 -8.22
C ALA A 161 5.58 9.50 -9.46
N SER A 162 4.25 9.55 -9.29
CA SER A 162 3.30 9.47 -10.39
C SER A 162 3.21 10.76 -11.20
N GLU A 163 3.82 11.86 -10.74
CA GLU A 163 3.75 13.19 -11.37
C GLU A 163 2.31 13.69 -11.58
N ALA A 164 1.34 13.06 -10.91
CA ALA A 164 -0.07 13.35 -11.07
C ALA A 164 -0.33 14.79 -10.62
N THR A 165 -0.80 15.63 -11.55
CA THR A 165 -1.17 17.04 -11.34
C THR A 165 -2.40 17.22 -10.45
N VAL A 166 -2.84 16.17 -9.76
CA VAL A 166 -3.96 16.19 -8.83
C VAL A 166 -3.70 17.28 -7.79
N ASP A 167 -4.67 18.18 -7.63
CA ASP A 167 -4.64 19.28 -6.67
C ASP A 167 -4.09 18.79 -5.30
N PRO A 168 -3.04 19.43 -4.75
CA PRO A 168 -2.41 19.07 -3.49
C PRO A 168 -3.30 19.18 -2.25
N SER A 169 -4.53 19.68 -2.36
CA SER A 169 -5.47 19.64 -1.24
C SER A 169 -5.85 18.19 -0.87
N ALA A 170 -5.08 17.60 0.05
CA ALA A 170 -5.38 16.34 0.77
C ALA A 170 -6.77 16.33 1.46
N LYS A 171 -7.46 17.48 1.47
CA LYS A 171 -8.85 17.61 1.87
C LYS A 171 -9.83 16.94 0.90
N ARG A 172 -9.41 16.51 -0.29
CA ARG A 172 -10.29 15.88 -1.30
C ARG A 172 -10.32 14.37 -1.27
N PHE A 173 -9.49 13.69 -0.48
CA PHE A 173 -9.45 12.22 -0.51
C PHE A 173 -9.76 11.58 0.84
N ARG A 174 -10.37 10.38 0.78
CA ARG A 174 -10.70 9.50 1.89
C ARG A 174 -9.91 8.20 1.73
N PHE A 175 -9.45 7.64 2.85
CA PHE A 175 -8.73 6.37 2.88
C PHE A 175 -9.67 5.28 3.37
N ILE A 176 -9.91 4.27 2.53
CA ILE A 176 -10.84 3.19 2.81
C ILE A 176 -10.03 1.88 2.92
N PRO A 177 -9.66 1.47 4.15
CA PRO A 177 -8.97 0.21 4.37
C PRO A 177 -9.96 -0.96 4.36
N TRP A 178 -9.48 -2.14 3.96
CA TRP A 178 -10.10 -3.42 4.25
C TRP A 178 -9.02 -4.51 4.36
N VAL A 179 -9.35 -5.57 5.07
CA VAL A 179 -8.49 -6.75 5.18
C VAL A 179 -8.94 -7.81 4.19
N GLU A 180 -7.96 -8.48 3.59
CA GLU A 180 -8.14 -9.70 2.81
C GLU A 180 -7.39 -10.85 3.47
N VAL A 181 -8.00 -12.03 3.45
CA VAL A 181 -7.46 -13.24 4.07
C VAL A 181 -7.47 -14.36 3.05
N TYR A 182 -6.30 -14.95 2.78
CA TYR A 182 -6.17 -16.04 1.82
C TYR A 182 -5.61 -17.29 2.52
N ARG A 183 -6.47 -18.30 2.68
CA ARG A 183 -6.09 -19.66 3.10
C ARG A 183 -5.43 -20.41 1.95
N ALA A 184 -4.94 -21.62 2.22
CA ALA A 184 -4.30 -22.45 1.19
C ALA A 184 -5.24 -22.67 0.00
N GLY A 185 -4.75 -22.39 -1.21
CA GLY A 185 -5.51 -22.51 -2.46
C GLY A 185 -6.43 -21.34 -2.81
N GLU A 186 -6.75 -20.46 -1.86
CA GLU A 186 -7.61 -19.29 -2.11
C GLU A 186 -6.88 -18.24 -2.97
N PHE A 187 -7.64 -17.53 -3.79
CA PHE A 187 -7.17 -16.55 -4.76
C PHE A 187 -8.20 -15.43 -4.94
N GLN A 188 -7.83 -14.40 -5.71
CA GLN A 188 -8.73 -13.34 -6.15
C GLN A 188 -8.66 -13.26 -7.67
N VAL A 189 -9.82 -13.30 -8.33
CA VAL A 189 -9.92 -13.15 -9.79
C VAL A 189 -9.46 -11.76 -10.23
N SER A 190 -9.16 -11.64 -11.52
CA SER A 190 -8.74 -10.37 -12.12
C SER A 190 -9.83 -9.31 -11.96
N HIS A 191 -9.47 -8.14 -11.44
CA HIS A 191 -10.38 -7.02 -11.24
C HIS A 191 -9.63 -5.67 -11.20
N THR A 192 -10.40 -4.59 -11.16
CA THR A 192 -9.94 -3.21 -10.98
C THR A 192 -10.76 -2.53 -9.88
N HIS A 193 -10.30 -1.38 -9.41
CA HIS A 193 -11.00 -0.58 -8.40
C HIS A 193 -11.42 0.77 -8.98
N THR A 194 -12.58 0.84 -9.63
CA THR A 194 -13.07 2.11 -10.20
C THR A 194 -13.36 3.18 -9.14
N GLY A 195 -13.25 4.46 -9.53
CA GLY A 195 -13.60 5.62 -8.68
C GLY A 195 -12.63 5.89 -7.53
N SER A 196 -11.37 5.51 -7.70
CA SER A 196 -10.24 5.86 -6.83
C SER A 196 -9.06 6.22 -7.73
N PRO A 197 -8.18 7.18 -7.43
CA PRO A 197 -6.92 7.33 -8.18
C PRO A 197 -5.89 6.25 -7.83
N VAL A 198 -5.88 5.80 -6.57
CA VAL A 198 -4.82 4.92 -6.05
C VAL A 198 -5.43 3.83 -5.21
N VAL A 199 -4.90 2.63 -5.39
CA VAL A 199 -5.12 1.50 -4.50
C VAL A 199 -3.78 0.95 -4.04
N GLY A 200 -3.82 0.19 -2.95
CA GLY A 200 -2.64 -0.50 -2.51
C GLY A 200 -2.94 -1.65 -1.58
N ILE A 201 -1.90 -2.41 -1.32
CA ILE A 201 -1.93 -3.62 -0.53
C ILE A 201 -0.69 -3.66 0.36
N LEU A 202 -0.90 -3.81 1.66
CA LEU A 202 0.14 -4.04 2.65
C LEU A 202 0.11 -5.52 3.06
N ALA A 203 1.23 -6.22 2.82
CA ALA A 203 1.45 -7.58 3.26
C ALA A 203 1.65 -7.65 4.78
N LEU A 204 0.57 -7.91 5.53
CA LEU A 204 0.63 -7.98 7.00
C LEU A 204 1.23 -9.31 7.47
N ARG A 205 0.84 -10.41 6.82
CA ARG A 205 1.30 -11.78 7.10
C ARG A 205 1.39 -12.54 5.79
N CYS A 206 2.57 -13.10 5.49
CA CYS A 206 2.84 -13.80 4.23
C CYS A 206 3.55 -15.12 4.53
N ASN A 207 2.78 -16.09 5.03
CA ASN A 207 3.28 -17.43 5.34
C ASN A 207 3.27 -18.38 4.13
N GLY A 208 2.66 -17.96 3.01
CA GLY A 208 2.59 -18.73 1.77
C GLY A 208 3.27 -18.05 0.59
N LYS A 209 3.44 -18.82 -0.50
CA LYS A 209 3.90 -18.30 -1.78
C LYS A 209 2.69 -17.80 -2.56
N GLN A 210 2.32 -16.54 -2.32
CA GLN A 210 1.26 -15.86 -3.05
C GLN A 210 1.82 -14.65 -3.78
N ARG A 211 1.30 -14.41 -4.98
CA ARG A 211 1.78 -13.37 -5.90
C ARG A 211 0.63 -12.50 -6.32
N MET A 212 0.91 -11.22 -6.53
CA MET A 212 0.02 -10.35 -7.28
C MET A 212 0.47 -10.32 -8.73
N SER A 213 -0.47 -10.43 -9.67
CA SER A 213 -0.18 -10.32 -11.09
C SER A 213 -0.95 -9.18 -11.69
N PHE A 214 -0.25 -8.29 -12.39
CA PHE A 214 -0.86 -7.22 -13.21
C PHE A 214 -0.97 -7.68 -14.64
N GLU A 215 -2.10 -7.39 -15.27
CA GLU A 215 -2.34 -7.65 -16.67
C GLU A 215 -1.97 -6.41 -17.51
N ASP A 216 -1.48 -6.64 -18.73
CA ASP A 216 -1.16 -5.55 -19.66
C ASP A 216 -2.43 -4.72 -19.96
N PRO A 217 -2.45 -3.42 -19.61
CA PRO A 217 -3.63 -2.59 -19.82
C PRO A 217 -3.96 -2.36 -21.30
N ARG A 218 -3.03 -2.68 -22.23
CA ARG A 218 -3.22 -2.54 -23.68
C ARG A 218 -4.00 -3.71 -24.31
N GLY A 219 -4.32 -4.74 -23.52
CA GLY A 219 -5.14 -5.87 -23.94
C GLY A 219 -4.36 -7.18 -24.07
N VAL A 220 -5.07 -8.23 -24.48
CA VAL A 220 -4.57 -9.63 -24.49
C VAL A 220 -3.90 -10.05 -25.79
N ASN A 221 -4.08 -9.28 -26.87
CA ASN A 221 -3.60 -9.65 -28.20
C ASN A 221 -2.13 -9.27 -28.42
N PRO A 222 -1.32 -10.10 -29.11
CA PRO A 222 0.06 -9.75 -29.45
C PRO A 222 0.18 -8.38 -30.15
N PRO A 223 1.20 -7.55 -29.81
CA PRO A 223 2.33 -7.84 -28.93
C PRO A 223 2.06 -7.67 -27.42
N PHE A 224 0.81 -7.42 -27.02
CA PHE A 224 0.37 -7.22 -25.63
C PHE A 224 0.02 -8.54 -24.93
N GLY A 225 -0.64 -8.47 -23.78
CA GLY A 225 -1.12 -9.63 -23.01
C GLY A 225 -0.12 -10.17 -21.98
N TRP A 226 0.94 -9.42 -21.71
CA TRP A 226 1.98 -9.84 -20.76
C TRP A 226 1.46 -9.66 -19.33
N LYS A 227 1.94 -10.49 -18.41
CA LYS A 227 1.66 -10.34 -16.97
C LYS A 227 2.93 -9.94 -16.23
N HIS A 228 2.79 -9.01 -15.30
CA HIS A 228 3.87 -8.62 -14.38
C HIS A 228 3.57 -9.17 -12.99
N HIS A 229 4.48 -9.98 -12.44
CA HIS A 229 4.28 -10.68 -11.18
C HIS A 229 5.08 -10.02 -10.05
N ILE A 230 4.45 -9.82 -8.90
CA ILE A 230 5.06 -9.32 -7.67
C ILE A 230 4.97 -10.39 -6.60
N ASP A 231 6.13 -10.89 -6.16
CA ASP A 231 6.25 -11.74 -4.98
C ASP A 231 6.19 -10.88 -3.70
N PHE A 232 5.22 -11.20 -2.84
CA PHE A 232 5.07 -10.53 -1.55
C PHE A 232 6.06 -11.05 -0.50
N ARG A 233 6.50 -10.12 0.35
CA ARG A 233 7.19 -10.34 1.61
C ARG A 233 6.43 -9.59 2.69
N GLU A 234 6.48 -10.09 3.93
CA GLU A 234 5.86 -9.36 5.03
C GLU A 234 6.41 -7.94 5.16
N GLY A 235 5.51 -6.96 5.30
CA GLY A 235 5.84 -5.54 5.35
C GLY A 235 5.94 -4.85 3.99
N ASP A 236 5.85 -5.57 2.87
CA ASP A 236 5.73 -4.93 1.55
C ASP A 236 4.43 -4.14 1.47
N LEU A 237 4.56 -2.88 1.07
CA LEU A 237 3.47 -1.99 0.68
C LEU A 237 3.57 -1.79 -0.83
N ILE A 238 2.56 -2.26 -1.56
CA ILE A 238 2.45 -2.05 -3.01
C ILE A 238 1.34 -1.03 -3.26
N MET A 239 1.63 0.01 -4.04
CA MET A 239 0.65 1.01 -4.48
C MET A 239 0.68 1.13 -5.99
N PHE A 240 -0.51 1.24 -6.58
CA PHE A 240 -0.68 1.24 -8.02
C PHE A 240 -1.98 2.00 -8.41
N PRO A 241 -2.10 2.40 -9.68
CA PRO A 241 -3.31 3.01 -10.21
C PRO A 241 -4.51 2.08 -10.07
N SER A 242 -5.66 2.64 -9.73
CA SER A 242 -6.86 1.84 -9.46
C SER A 242 -7.44 1.12 -10.67
N TRP A 243 -7.18 1.65 -11.88
CA TRP A 243 -7.58 1.08 -13.17
C TRP A 243 -6.69 -0.10 -13.59
N ALA A 244 -5.59 -0.37 -12.87
CA ALA A 244 -4.70 -1.47 -13.19
C ALA A 244 -5.39 -2.81 -12.91
N SER A 245 -5.61 -3.59 -13.97
CA SER A 245 -6.14 -4.95 -13.86
C SER A 245 -5.14 -5.83 -13.12
N HIS A 246 -5.57 -6.40 -11.99
CA HIS A 246 -4.72 -7.24 -11.17
C HIS A 246 -5.49 -8.39 -10.54
N LEU A 247 -4.77 -9.45 -10.22
CA LEU A 247 -5.28 -10.64 -9.55
C LEU A 247 -4.33 -11.09 -8.45
N MET A 248 -4.86 -11.76 -7.43
CA MET A 248 -4.04 -12.48 -6.45
C MET A 248 -4.00 -13.94 -6.87
N GLU A 249 -2.82 -14.46 -7.18
CA GLU A 249 -2.64 -15.87 -7.50
C GLU A 249 -3.04 -16.76 -6.31
N PRO A 250 -3.34 -18.05 -6.53
CA PRO A 250 -3.59 -18.99 -5.45
C PRO A 250 -2.48 -19.00 -4.42
N ASN A 251 -2.85 -18.92 -3.14
CA ASN A 251 -1.91 -19.11 -2.05
C ASN A 251 -1.39 -20.56 -2.04
N ARG A 252 -0.16 -20.77 -2.51
CA ARG A 252 0.47 -22.10 -2.58
C ARG A 252 1.10 -22.57 -1.25
N GLY A 253 0.97 -21.78 -0.19
CA GLY A 253 1.45 -22.15 1.13
C GLY A 253 0.39 -22.89 1.96
N ASN A 254 0.84 -23.53 3.04
CA ASN A 254 -0.04 -24.19 4.01
C ASN A 254 -0.57 -23.20 5.09
N GLY A 255 -0.08 -21.97 5.09
CA GLY A 255 -0.47 -20.93 6.05
C GLY A 255 -1.45 -19.93 5.45
N THR A 256 -2.14 -19.21 6.34
CA THR A 256 -3.01 -18.10 5.97
C THR A 256 -2.19 -16.84 5.72
N ASN A 257 -2.40 -16.20 4.58
CA ASN A 257 -1.91 -14.85 4.30
C ASN A 257 -2.96 -13.81 4.68
N VAL A 258 -2.50 -12.67 5.20
CA VAL A 258 -3.37 -11.55 5.58
C VAL A 258 -2.80 -10.28 4.98
N PHE A 259 -3.65 -9.54 4.28
CA PHE A 259 -3.29 -8.29 3.63
C PHE A 259 -4.21 -7.17 4.12
N LEU A 260 -3.67 -5.96 4.24
CA LEU A 260 -4.45 -4.74 4.38
C LEU A 260 -4.46 -4.04 3.03
N SER A 261 -5.55 -4.21 2.32
CA SER A 261 -5.82 -3.50 1.08
C SER A 261 -6.49 -2.16 1.37
N PHE A 262 -6.37 -1.22 0.45
CA PHE A 262 -6.99 0.08 0.59
C PHE A 262 -7.23 0.75 -0.76
N ALA A 263 -8.19 1.68 -0.75
CA ALA A 263 -8.46 2.60 -1.83
C ALA A 263 -8.44 4.03 -1.32
N VAL A 264 -7.93 4.93 -2.14
CA VAL A 264 -7.97 6.37 -1.91
C VAL A 264 -9.08 6.91 -2.80
N GLN A 265 -10.20 7.32 -2.21
CA GLN A 265 -11.39 7.80 -2.92
C GLN A 265 -11.54 9.31 -2.82
N ALA A 266 -12.17 9.95 -3.80
CA ALA A 266 -12.59 11.34 -3.68
C ALA A 266 -13.55 11.51 -2.49
N ARG A 267 -13.59 12.70 -1.90
CA ARG A 267 -14.47 12.99 -0.76
C ARG A 267 -15.90 13.14 -1.21
N GLU A 268 -16.13 13.54 -2.43
CA GLU A 268 -17.44 13.78 -2.99
C GLU A 268 -18.14 12.43 -3.29
N GLY A 269 -17.36 11.39 -3.54
CA GLY A 269 -17.80 9.99 -3.63
C GLY A 269 -17.15 9.28 -4.81
N ILE A 270 -17.46 8.00 -4.97
CA ILE A 270 -16.94 7.18 -6.08
C ILE A 270 -17.40 7.67 -7.47
N ARG A 271 -18.50 8.43 -7.53
CA ARG A 271 -19.14 8.90 -8.78
C ARG A 271 -18.52 10.19 -9.34
N ASP A 272 -17.79 10.93 -8.51
CA ASP A 272 -17.24 12.24 -8.87
C ASP A 272 -15.78 12.18 -9.33
N PHE A 273 -15.22 10.97 -9.42
CA PHE A 273 -13.88 10.75 -9.95
C PHE A 273 -14.01 10.10 -11.32
N ASP A 274 -13.83 10.90 -12.38
CA ASP A 274 -13.79 10.40 -13.74
C ASP A 274 -12.38 9.90 -14.09
N TRP A 275 -12.26 9.01 -15.07
CA TRP A 275 -10.96 8.52 -15.54
C TRP A 275 -10.10 9.63 -16.14
N GLU A 276 -10.73 10.71 -16.62
CA GLU A 276 -10.05 11.92 -17.11
C GLU A 276 -9.33 12.70 -15.99
N ASP A 277 -9.81 12.58 -14.75
CA ASP A 277 -9.22 13.21 -13.57
C ASP A 277 -8.03 12.40 -13.01
N ASP A 278 -7.85 11.16 -13.49
CA ASP A 278 -6.75 10.32 -13.05
C ASP A 278 -5.43 10.74 -13.70
N GLY A 279 -4.67 11.53 -12.95
CA GLY A 279 -3.31 11.93 -13.35
C GLY A 279 -2.35 10.74 -13.57
N THR A 280 -2.67 9.53 -13.09
CA THR A 280 -1.91 8.32 -13.38
C THR A 280 -2.29 7.66 -14.71
N GLY A 281 -3.48 7.93 -15.24
CA GLY A 281 -3.98 7.41 -16.51
C GLY A 281 -3.49 8.19 -17.74
N SER A 282 -2.84 9.34 -17.55
CA SER A 282 -2.36 10.16 -18.67
C SER A 282 -1.16 9.52 -19.38
N TYR A 283 -1.35 9.15 -20.65
CA TYR A 283 -0.37 8.46 -21.51
C TYR A 283 0.86 9.30 -21.88
N VAL A 284 0.85 10.62 -21.65
CA VAL A 284 1.91 11.53 -22.12
C VAL A 284 2.85 11.88 -20.99
N LYS A 285 3.83 11.00 -20.73
CA LYS A 285 4.94 11.32 -19.84
C LYS A 285 6.03 12.10 -20.60
N LYS A 286 6.03 13.43 -20.49
CA LYS A 286 7.17 14.28 -20.92
C LYS A 286 8.15 14.40 -19.77
N MET A 287 9.19 13.57 -19.76
CA MET A 287 10.21 13.59 -18.71
C MET A 287 11.41 14.45 -19.14
N GLU A 288 11.47 15.71 -18.70
CA GLU A 288 12.68 16.53 -18.80
C GLU A 288 13.55 16.32 -17.54
N LYS A 289 14.57 15.46 -17.65
CA LYS A 289 15.59 15.32 -16.59
C LYS A 289 16.76 16.23 -16.89
N MET A 290 16.90 17.30 -16.12
CA MET A 290 18.13 18.08 -16.09
C MET A 290 19.21 17.27 -15.35
N LEU A 291 20.06 16.57 -16.12
CA LEU A 291 21.21 15.86 -15.57
C LEU A 291 22.20 16.90 -15.02
N ARG A 292 22.25 17.07 -13.70
CA ARG A 292 23.33 17.82 -13.06
C ARG A 292 24.61 17.04 -13.28
N ALA A 293 25.53 17.59 -14.06
CA ALA A 293 26.89 17.09 -14.15
C ALA A 293 27.40 16.89 -12.72
N LYS A 294 27.89 15.68 -12.40
CA LYS A 294 28.69 15.48 -11.19
C LYS A 294 29.76 16.55 -11.23
N LYS A 295 29.75 17.51 -10.29
CA LYS A 295 30.92 18.35 -10.07
C LYS A 295 32.07 17.36 -9.88
N LYS A 296 33.03 17.36 -10.81
CA LYS A 296 34.31 16.68 -10.60
C LYS A 296 34.78 17.13 -9.22
N ASP A 297 34.89 16.19 -8.30
CA ASP A 297 35.47 16.47 -7.00
C ASP A 297 36.95 16.82 -7.26
N PRO A 298 37.36 18.10 -7.10
CA PRO A 298 38.72 18.50 -7.41
C PRO A 298 39.76 17.84 -6.49
N SER A 299 39.32 17.19 -5.40
CA SER A 299 40.22 16.43 -4.53
C SER A 299 40.75 15.13 -5.14
N ARG A 300 40.12 14.62 -6.21
CA ARG A 300 40.53 13.36 -6.87
C ARG A 300 41.64 13.50 -7.91
N GLU A 301 41.96 14.72 -8.34
CA GLU A 301 43.08 14.97 -9.29
C GLU A 301 44.43 15.20 -8.58
N ARG A 302 44.47 15.23 -7.24
CA ARG A 302 45.73 15.44 -6.48
C ARG A 302 46.42 14.19 -5.97
N SER A 303 45.89 12.99 -6.26
CA SER A 303 46.50 11.73 -5.80
C SER A 303 47.22 10.94 -6.90
N GLU A 304 47.35 11.49 -8.11
CA GLU A 304 48.00 10.83 -9.26
C GLU A 304 49.18 11.64 -9.86
N LEU A 305 49.69 12.62 -9.10
CA LEU A 305 50.96 13.31 -9.36
C LEU A 305 51.88 13.16 -8.15
#